data_AF-A0A9P9BGY3-F1
#
_entry.id   AF-A0A9P9BGY3-F1
#
_cell.length_a   1.000
_cell.length_b   1.000
_cell.length_c   1.000
_cell.angle_alpha   90.00
_cell.angle_beta   90.00
_cell.angle_gamma   90.00
#
_symmetry.space_group_name_H-M   'P 1'
#
loop_
_entity.id
_entity.type
_entity.pdbx_description
1 polymer ?
#
loop_
_entity_poly.entity_id
_entity_poly.type
_entity_poly.pdbx_seq_one_letter_code
_entity_poly.pdbx_strand_id
1 'polypeptide(L)'
;WIQGLEIAARFAGVPMKEIQQVLDWDEGMESDTEDEADDFRMTTDDFEYPIPLPRVSEVYKQATPVLNLMAKDPTNDKLSQQLMQFNEKIRVDNVKEKLHEHDWQIPVEWFITHYGLIREARSRLQANPEDNQAKREIMAEESLIDKEIQLKHFPTQWSISAADEAWKKQQTTKIVYPWPTKVLPDGSVIIGVKRNGSQGRQVCVEIEEAGRTVRYLKPAYKVGLRAVDEYAKEQGKYKNLAEEQSKWSKENRNDIAELLWVTSSVVKGDPPKRDPVAYCCVRLYSGKLDILTRSSLCKVWGDKDAKTAIKKVCDRDQILTPWEAREASYSN
;
A
#
# COMPACT_ATOMS: atom_id res chain seq x y z
N TRP A 1 18.90 -18.98 20.51
CA TRP A 1 19.35 -17.84 21.32
C TRP A 1 20.87 -17.67 21.22
N ILE A 2 21.66 -18.72 21.51
CA ILE A 2 23.13 -18.77 21.36
C ILE A 2 23.63 -18.30 19.98
N GLN A 3 23.08 -18.84 18.88
CA GLN A 3 23.45 -18.40 17.52
C GLN A 3 23.15 -16.92 17.23
N GLY A 4 22.13 -16.34 17.87
CA GLY A 4 21.80 -14.92 17.70
C GLY A 4 22.79 -14.01 18.43
N LEU A 5 23.29 -14.46 19.58
CA LEU A 5 24.28 -13.75 20.39
C LEU A 5 25.65 -13.73 19.72
N GLU A 6 26.06 -14.85 19.10
CA GLU A 6 27.31 -14.94 18.32
C GLU A 6 27.31 -14.00 17.10
N ILE A 7 26.18 -13.87 16.43
CA ILE A 7 26.02 -12.98 15.26
C ILE A 7 26.11 -11.51 15.72
N ALA A 8 25.36 -11.14 16.76
CA ALA A 8 25.37 -9.78 17.30
C ALA A 8 26.77 -9.36 17.82
N ALA A 9 27.46 -10.26 18.52
CA ALA A 9 28.77 -9.98 19.10
C ALA A 9 29.89 -9.87 18.04
N ARG A 10 29.83 -10.64 16.95
CA ARG A 10 30.73 -10.46 15.79
C ARG A 10 30.54 -9.10 15.12
N PHE A 11 29.31 -8.61 15.01
CA PHE A 11 29.03 -7.29 14.45
C PHE A 11 29.49 -6.14 15.36
N ALA A 12 29.49 -6.35 16.68
CA ALA A 12 29.99 -5.39 17.66
C ALA A 12 31.52 -5.42 17.85
N GLY A 13 32.24 -6.28 17.13
CA GLY A 13 33.71 -6.38 17.21
C GLY A 13 34.22 -7.00 18.52
N VAL A 14 33.37 -7.71 19.26
CA VAL A 14 33.72 -8.33 20.53
C VAL A 14 34.65 -9.53 20.27
N PRO A 15 35.82 -9.61 20.94
CA PRO A 15 36.74 -10.73 20.77
C PRO A 15 36.08 -12.07 21.09
N MET A 16 36.27 -13.09 20.24
CA MET A 16 35.64 -14.41 20.39
C MET A 16 35.95 -15.09 21.74
N LYS A 17 37.07 -14.71 22.38
CA LYS A 17 37.46 -15.20 23.70
C LYS A 17 36.52 -14.73 24.83
N GLU A 18 35.90 -13.56 24.68
CA GLU A 18 34.90 -13.03 25.63
C GLU A 18 33.52 -13.65 25.40
N ILE A 19 33.19 -13.97 24.14
CA ILE A 19 31.98 -14.72 23.78
C ILE A 19 32.03 -16.14 24.35
N GLN A 20 33.19 -16.80 24.27
CA GLN A 20 33.39 -18.13 24.83
C GLN A 20 33.28 -18.14 26.37
N GLN A 21 33.72 -17.09 27.06
CA GLN A 21 33.54 -16.98 28.51
C GLN A 21 32.07 -16.98 28.94
N VAL A 22 31.20 -16.30 28.18
CA VAL A 22 29.75 -16.27 28.46
C VAL A 22 29.10 -17.63 28.17
N LEU A 23 29.60 -18.36 27.17
CA LEU A 23 29.14 -19.72 26.86
C LEU A 23 29.58 -20.73 27.93
N ASP A 24 30.81 -20.60 28.43
CA ASP A 24 31.35 -21.46 29.49
C ASP A 24 30.65 -21.20 30.85
N TRP A 25 30.03 -20.03 31.05
CA TRP A 25 29.20 -19.74 32.24
C TRP A 25 27.85 -20.48 32.21
N ASP A 26 27.34 -20.82 31.03
CA ASP A 26 26.06 -21.52 30.84
C ASP A 26 26.23 -23.06 30.91
N GLU A 27 27.42 -23.57 30.54
CA GLU A 27 27.72 -25.01 30.59
C GLU A 27 28.26 -25.51 31.95
N GLY A 28 28.51 -24.60 32.91
CA GLY A 28 29.16 -24.92 34.19
C GLY A 28 28.25 -25.14 35.40
N MET A 29 26.93 -24.99 35.30
CA MET A 29 26.01 -25.30 36.41
C MET A 29 25.51 -26.74 36.34
N GLU A 30 26.39 -27.69 36.64
CA GLU A 30 25.94 -28.98 37.19
C GLU A 30 25.39 -28.72 38.60
N SER A 31 24.08 -29.00 38.71
CA SER A 31 23.33 -29.41 39.90
C SER A 31 24.18 -29.63 41.16
N ASP A 32 23.93 -28.84 42.19
CA ASP A 32 23.65 -29.37 43.54
C ASP A 32 23.24 -28.20 44.46
N THR A 33 21.94 -28.11 44.76
CA THR A 33 21.36 -28.16 46.12
C THR A 33 19.92 -27.66 46.06
N GLU A 34 19.02 -28.56 46.47
CA GLU A 34 17.69 -28.23 46.98
C GLU A 34 17.83 -27.16 48.08
N ASP A 35 17.19 -26.00 47.92
CA ASP A 35 16.30 -25.37 48.90
C ASP A 35 16.09 -23.86 48.62
N GLU A 36 14.83 -23.47 48.80
CA GLU A 36 14.29 -22.10 48.88
C GLU A 36 14.23 -21.30 47.58
N ALA A 37 13.05 -21.37 46.97
CA ALA A 37 12.53 -20.40 46.03
C ALA A 37 12.49 -19.00 46.64
N ASP A 38 13.34 -18.09 46.15
CA ASP A 38 13.12 -16.64 46.22
C ASP A 38 13.56 -15.97 44.90
N ASP A 39 12.64 -16.05 43.94
CA ASP A 39 12.18 -14.96 43.08
C ASP A 39 13.17 -13.90 42.53
N PHE A 40 14.24 -14.33 41.86
CA PHE A 40 14.99 -13.46 40.94
C PHE A 40 14.97 -13.99 39.49
N ARG A 41 13.76 -14.25 38.97
CA ARG A 41 13.53 -14.21 37.52
C ARG A 41 13.09 -12.79 37.16
N MET A 42 14.03 -11.94 36.76
CA MET A 42 13.73 -10.65 36.12
C MET A 42 12.99 -10.91 34.80
N THR A 43 11.68 -11.00 34.86
CA THR A 43 10.80 -10.90 33.70
C THR A 43 10.85 -9.47 33.20
N THR A 44 11.33 -9.25 31.98
CA THR A 44 11.37 -7.94 31.31
C THR A 44 9.99 -7.39 30.93
N ASP A 45 8.91 -7.90 31.54
CA ASP A 45 7.51 -7.59 31.20
C ASP A 45 6.95 -6.36 31.94
N ASP A 46 7.68 -5.76 32.89
CA ASP A 46 7.15 -4.69 33.75
C ASP A 46 7.66 -3.27 33.43
N PHE A 47 8.42 -3.07 32.34
CA PHE A 47 8.87 -1.72 31.95
C PHE A 47 7.84 -1.04 31.03
N GLU A 48 6.86 -0.37 31.63
CA GLU A 48 5.88 0.44 30.91
C GLU A 48 6.51 1.80 30.53
N TYR A 49 6.56 2.09 29.22
CA TYR A 49 7.05 3.40 28.76
C TYR A 49 6.05 4.50 29.11
N PRO A 50 6.52 5.71 29.44
CA PRO A 50 5.64 6.81 29.78
C PRO A 50 4.74 7.17 28.60
N ILE A 51 3.45 7.37 28.86
CA ILE A 51 2.48 7.83 27.86
C ILE A 51 2.92 9.21 27.35
N PRO A 52 3.01 9.41 26.01
CA PRO A 52 3.44 10.68 25.44
C PRO A 52 2.47 11.81 25.77
N LEU A 53 3.02 12.98 26.11
CA LEU A 53 2.24 14.19 26.33
C LEU A 53 1.49 14.61 25.05
N PRO A 54 0.32 15.28 25.15
CA PRO A 54 -0.46 15.69 23.98
C PRO A 54 0.32 16.48 22.92
N ARG A 55 1.29 17.32 23.34
CA ARG A 55 2.16 18.05 22.41
C ARG A 55 3.07 17.13 21.61
N VAL A 56 3.56 16.05 22.22
CA VAL A 56 4.40 15.04 21.57
C VAL A 56 3.55 14.23 20.60
N SER A 57 2.33 13.85 20.99
CA SER A 57 1.39 13.19 20.09
C SER A 57 1.09 14.04 18.85
N GLU A 58 1.05 15.37 18.97
CA GLU A 58 0.88 16.26 17.82
C GLU A 58 2.12 16.29 16.91
N VAL A 59 3.32 16.25 17.49
CA VAL A 59 4.56 16.06 16.71
C VAL A 59 4.55 14.72 15.98
N TYR A 60 4.10 13.65 16.64
CA TYR A 60 3.96 12.34 15.99
C TYR A 60 3.00 12.37 14.81
N LYS A 61 1.85 13.05 14.91
CA LYS A 61 0.93 13.23 13.77
C LYS A 61 1.60 13.93 12.59
N GLN A 62 2.43 14.94 12.86
CA GLN A 62 3.19 15.67 11.82
C GLN A 62 4.30 14.80 11.21
N ALA A 63 4.92 13.92 12.01
CA ALA A 63 5.96 13.00 11.58
C ALA A 63 5.41 11.79 10.77
N THR A 64 4.17 11.36 11.03
CA THR A 64 3.52 10.23 10.34
C THR A 64 3.67 10.21 8.82
N PRO A 65 3.37 11.29 8.06
CA PRO A 65 3.56 11.27 6.61
C PRO A 65 5.02 11.05 6.20
N VAL A 66 5.98 11.59 6.94
CA VAL A 66 7.42 11.43 6.67
C VAL A 66 7.85 9.99 6.94
N LEU A 67 7.42 9.41 8.07
CA LEU A 67 7.72 8.03 8.42
C LEU A 67 7.11 7.03 7.41
N ASN A 68 5.89 7.29 6.94
CA ASN A 68 5.23 6.48 5.91
C ASN A 68 5.94 6.53 4.54
N LEU A 69 6.65 7.63 4.24
CA LEU A 69 7.52 7.72 3.07
C LEU A 69 8.82 6.96 3.31
N MET A 70 9.38 7.06 4.52
CA MET A 70 10.60 6.33 4.92
C MET A 70 10.41 4.81 4.88
N ALA A 71 9.23 4.30 5.24
CA ALA A 71 8.91 2.87 5.11
C ALA A 71 9.06 2.32 3.68
N LYS A 72 9.04 3.18 2.66
CA LYS A 72 9.23 2.80 1.25
C LYS A 72 10.64 3.04 0.77
N ASP A 73 11.20 4.17 1.19
CA ASP A 73 12.55 4.59 0.83
C ASP A 73 13.37 4.90 2.08
N PRO A 74 13.80 3.84 2.81
CA PRO A 74 14.59 3.99 4.04
C PRO A 74 15.98 4.57 3.77
N THR A 75 16.43 4.61 2.51
CA THR A 75 17.70 5.20 2.09
C THR A 75 17.63 6.71 1.83
N ASN A 76 16.49 7.35 2.09
CA ASN A 76 16.32 8.76 1.83
C ASN A 76 16.78 9.62 3.02
N ASP A 77 18.02 10.11 2.93
CA ASP A 77 18.64 10.95 3.97
C ASP A 77 17.81 12.19 4.32
N LYS A 78 17.07 12.77 3.36
CA LYS A 78 16.22 13.94 3.62
C LYS A 78 15.06 13.61 4.56
N LEU A 79 14.50 12.41 4.47
CA LEU A 79 13.43 11.97 5.36
C LEU A 79 13.97 11.74 6.77
N SER A 80 15.17 11.16 6.90
CA SER A 80 15.86 11.03 8.18
C SER A 80 16.09 12.39 8.84
N GLN A 81 16.64 13.35 8.09
CA GLN A 81 16.84 14.71 8.58
C GLN A 81 15.54 15.39 9.03
N GLN A 82 14.43 15.19 8.31
CA GLN A 82 13.12 15.72 8.70
C GLN A 82 12.62 15.11 10.01
N LEU A 83 12.80 13.79 10.22
CA LEU A 83 12.45 13.14 11.48
C LEU A 83 13.33 13.61 12.65
N MET A 84 14.62 13.83 12.40
CA MET A 84 15.52 14.41 13.39
C MET A 84 15.11 15.84 13.79
N GLN A 85 14.55 16.64 12.88
CA GLN A 85 14.00 17.95 13.21
C GLN A 85 12.77 17.84 14.14
N PHE A 86 11.94 16.81 13.98
CA PHE A 86 10.84 16.55 14.92
C PHE A 86 11.37 16.13 16.30
N ASN A 87 12.43 15.30 16.36
CA ASN A 87 13.09 14.96 17.62
C ASN A 87 13.69 16.18 18.30
N GLU A 88 14.31 17.09 17.54
CA GLU A 88 14.85 18.34 18.09
C GLU A 88 13.75 19.21 18.70
N LYS A 89 12.57 19.28 18.06
CA LYS A 89 11.41 19.97 18.61
C LYS A 89 10.94 19.35 19.94
N ILE A 90 10.84 18.02 19.99
CA ILE A 90 10.48 17.29 21.22
C ILE A 90 11.51 17.59 22.33
N ARG A 91 12.79 17.53 21.99
CA ARG A 91 13.93 17.79 22.88
C ARG A 91 13.85 19.18 23.51
N VAL A 92 13.70 20.22 22.67
CA VAL A 92 13.61 21.62 23.12
C VAL A 92 12.42 21.82 24.06
N ASP A 93 11.26 21.26 23.72
CA ASP A 93 10.06 21.37 24.56
C ASP A 93 10.21 20.59 25.89
N ASN A 94 10.85 19.40 25.86
CA ASN A 94 11.14 18.62 27.07
C ASN A 94 12.03 19.40 28.04
N VAL A 95 13.12 20.01 27.53
CA VAL A 95 14.02 20.85 28.35
C VAL A 95 13.27 22.03 28.97
N LYS A 96 12.41 22.70 28.19
CA LYS A 96 11.59 23.83 28.68
C LYS A 96 10.65 23.42 29.81
N GLU A 97 10.10 22.21 29.75
CA GLU A 97 9.19 21.64 30.75
C GLU A 97 9.91 20.90 31.88
N LYS A 98 11.25 20.89 31.89
CA LYS A 98 12.10 20.18 32.87
C LYS A 98 11.88 18.66 32.89
N LEU A 99 11.58 18.10 31.73
CA LEU A 99 11.51 16.65 31.48
C LEU A 99 12.87 16.15 30.97
N HIS A 100 13.05 14.83 30.92
CA HIS A 100 14.28 14.26 30.40
C HIS A 100 14.37 14.49 28.87
N GLU A 101 15.58 14.86 28.42
CA GLU A 101 15.82 15.45 27.10
C GLU A 101 15.38 14.54 25.95
N HIS A 102 15.57 13.24 26.12
CA HIS A 102 15.36 12.22 25.08
C HIS A 102 14.02 11.49 25.18
N ASP A 103 13.16 11.88 26.14
CA ASP A 103 11.87 11.23 26.31
C ASP A 103 11.00 11.42 25.07
N TRP A 104 10.43 10.30 24.61
CA TRP A 104 9.55 10.22 23.44
C TRP A 104 10.17 10.63 22.10
N GLN A 105 11.50 10.60 21.99
CA GLN A 105 12.13 10.75 20.68
C GLN A 105 11.78 9.55 19.77
N ILE A 106 11.58 9.86 18.50
CA ILE A 106 11.39 8.88 17.43
C ILE A 106 12.74 8.17 17.19
N PRO A 107 12.82 6.84 17.32
CA PRO A 107 14.07 6.11 17.07
C PRO A 107 14.30 5.97 15.56
N VAL A 108 14.75 7.05 14.92
CA VAL A 108 14.84 7.17 13.45
C VAL A 108 15.70 6.05 12.83
N GLU A 109 16.91 5.83 13.36
CA GLU A 109 17.83 4.80 12.85
C GLU A 109 17.27 3.38 12.98
N TRP A 110 16.48 3.15 14.04
CA TRP A 110 15.80 1.87 14.25
C TRP A 110 14.77 1.65 13.13
N PHE A 111 13.89 2.63 12.90
CA PHE A 111 12.90 2.53 11.81
C PHE A 111 13.56 2.39 10.44
N ILE A 112 14.62 3.15 10.15
CA ILE A 112 15.39 3.03 8.89
C ILE A 112 15.89 1.60 8.70
N THR A 113 16.47 1.01 9.75
CA THR A 113 17.02 -0.34 9.71
C THR A 113 15.94 -1.37 9.41
N HIS A 114 14.87 -1.38 10.19
CA HIS A 114 13.81 -2.39 10.07
C HIS A 114 12.98 -2.24 8.79
N TYR A 115 12.71 -1.01 8.36
CA TYR A 115 12.11 -0.77 7.04
C TYR A 115 13.03 -1.18 5.89
N GLY A 116 14.35 -1.00 6.04
CA GLY A 116 15.38 -1.48 5.13
C GLY A 116 15.33 -2.99 4.92
N LEU A 117 15.33 -3.75 6.02
CA LEU A 117 15.25 -5.22 6.00
C LEU A 117 13.99 -5.72 5.29
N ILE A 118 12.83 -5.11 5.59
CA ILE A 118 11.58 -5.46 4.92
C ILE A 118 11.64 -5.15 3.42
N ARG A 119 12.22 -4.02 3.02
CA ARG A 119 12.38 -3.66 1.61
C ARG A 119 13.25 -4.66 0.85
N GLU A 120 14.33 -5.12 1.47
CA GLU A 120 15.24 -6.12 0.88
C GLU A 120 14.54 -7.48 0.73
N ALA A 121 13.86 -7.95 1.76
CA ALA A 121 13.08 -9.19 1.71
C ALA A 121 11.94 -9.11 0.67
N ARG A 122 11.24 -7.98 0.56
CA ARG A 122 10.23 -7.75 -0.49
C ARG A 122 10.86 -7.79 -1.89
N SER A 123 12.05 -7.23 -2.07
CA SER A 123 12.77 -7.27 -3.35
C SER A 123 13.14 -8.71 -3.75
N ARG A 124 13.53 -9.55 -2.77
CA ARG A 124 13.74 -10.98 -3.02
C ARG A 124 12.47 -11.71 -3.41
N LEU A 125 11.33 -11.41 -2.78
CA LEU A 125 10.04 -12.00 -3.17
C LEU A 125 9.57 -11.58 -4.57
N GLN A 126 9.91 -10.37 -5.01
CA GLN A 126 9.64 -9.94 -6.38
C GLN A 126 10.45 -10.76 -7.39
N ALA A 127 11.70 -11.11 -7.06
CA ALA A 127 12.55 -11.95 -7.90
C ALA A 127 12.18 -13.45 -7.82
N ASN A 128 11.78 -13.92 -6.64
CA ASN A 128 11.38 -15.30 -6.36
C ASN A 128 10.17 -15.35 -5.40
N PRO A 129 8.94 -15.49 -5.92
CA PRO A 129 7.72 -15.52 -5.09
C PRO A 129 7.65 -16.67 -4.08
N GLU A 130 8.44 -17.73 -4.26
CA GLU A 130 8.49 -18.91 -3.39
C GLU A 130 9.61 -18.84 -2.34
N ASP A 131 10.28 -17.69 -2.17
CA ASP A 131 11.26 -17.47 -1.11
C ASP A 131 10.57 -17.44 0.28
N ASN A 132 10.37 -18.62 0.86
CA ASN A 132 9.76 -18.79 2.17
C ASN A 132 10.58 -18.15 3.30
N GLN A 133 11.88 -17.96 3.11
CA GLN A 133 12.73 -17.29 4.08
C GLN A 133 12.43 -15.79 4.09
N ALA A 134 12.33 -15.15 2.92
CA ALA A 134 11.92 -13.75 2.81
C ALA A 134 10.52 -13.51 3.39
N LYS A 135 9.56 -14.45 3.22
CA LYS A 135 8.22 -14.35 3.84
C LYS A 135 8.30 -14.32 5.36
N ARG A 136 9.11 -15.21 5.97
CA ARG A 136 9.29 -15.28 7.42
C ARG A 136 9.95 -14.03 7.99
N GLU A 137 10.96 -13.51 7.30
CA GLU A 137 11.65 -12.29 7.71
C GLU A 137 10.72 -11.09 7.70
N ILE A 138 9.91 -10.90 6.63
CA ILE A 138 8.91 -9.82 6.61
C ILE A 138 7.96 -9.94 7.80
N MET A 139 7.42 -11.14 8.07
CA MET A 139 6.51 -11.33 9.20
C MET A 139 7.17 -11.06 10.56
N ALA A 140 8.44 -11.46 10.73
CA ALA A 140 9.18 -11.23 11.96
C ALA A 140 9.44 -9.72 12.19
N GLU A 141 9.88 -9.02 11.15
CA GLU A 141 10.14 -7.58 11.19
C GLU A 141 8.86 -6.77 11.38
N GLU A 142 7.77 -7.12 10.68
CA GLU A 142 6.46 -6.48 10.89
C GLU A 142 5.99 -6.66 12.34
N SER A 143 6.14 -7.86 12.91
CA SER A 143 5.79 -8.11 14.31
C SER A 143 6.66 -7.32 15.30
N LEU A 144 7.96 -7.14 15.00
CA LEU A 144 8.86 -6.35 15.82
C LEU A 144 8.46 -4.88 15.82
N ILE A 145 8.15 -4.32 14.63
CA ILE A 145 7.67 -2.95 14.45
C ILE A 145 6.36 -2.73 15.20
N ASP A 146 5.40 -3.63 15.07
CA ASP A 146 4.11 -3.49 15.76
C ASP A 146 4.26 -3.54 17.28
N LYS A 147 5.15 -4.41 17.80
CA LYS A 147 5.46 -4.47 19.24
C LYS A 147 6.10 -3.18 19.72
N GLU A 148 7.09 -2.65 19.00
CA GLU A 148 7.75 -1.39 19.35
C GLU A 148 6.77 -0.22 19.35
N ILE A 149 5.87 -0.18 18.36
CA ILE A 149 4.80 0.83 18.26
C ILE A 149 3.87 0.78 19.48
N GLN A 150 3.44 -0.41 19.88
CA GLN A 150 2.59 -0.59 21.05
C GLN A 150 3.33 -0.20 22.34
N LEU A 151 4.54 -0.73 22.52
CA LEU A 151 5.35 -0.55 23.72
C LEU A 151 5.67 0.93 23.98
N LYS A 152 5.96 1.71 22.93
CA LYS A 152 6.33 3.13 23.05
C LYS A 152 5.19 4.10 22.74
N HIS A 153 3.96 3.60 22.64
CA HIS A 153 2.77 4.38 22.33
C HIS A 153 2.90 5.24 21.05
N PHE A 154 3.60 4.72 20.04
CA PHE A 154 3.69 5.40 18.74
C PHE A 154 2.35 5.30 17.98
N PRO A 155 2.12 6.18 17.00
CA PRO A 155 0.95 6.08 16.13
C PRO A 155 0.89 4.73 15.41
N THR A 156 -0.26 4.07 15.44
CA THR A 156 -0.48 2.78 14.75
C THR A 156 -0.31 2.88 13.23
N GLN A 157 -0.42 4.08 12.67
CA GLN A 157 -0.16 4.37 11.27
C GLN A 157 1.30 4.13 10.86
N TRP A 158 2.22 4.02 11.82
CA TRP A 158 3.64 3.74 11.57
C TRP A 158 3.91 2.26 11.31
N SER A 159 2.90 1.39 11.50
CA SER A 159 2.98 -0.01 11.08
C SER A 159 3.12 -0.10 9.57
N ILE A 160 3.84 -1.11 9.09
CA ILE A 160 4.05 -1.34 7.65
C ILE A 160 2.72 -1.56 6.91
N SER A 161 1.82 -2.32 7.52
CA SER A 161 0.48 -2.56 6.95
C SER A 161 -0.31 -1.26 6.78
N ALA A 162 -0.30 -0.37 7.77
CA ALA A 162 -0.98 0.92 7.68
C ALA A 162 -0.29 1.89 6.70
N ALA A 163 1.05 1.89 6.65
CA ALA A 163 1.81 2.70 5.69
C ALA A 163 1.55 2.25 4.24
N ASP A 164 1.46 0.94 3.99
CA ASP A 164 1.09 0.37 2.69
C ASP A 164 -0.36 0.70 2.30
N GLU A 165 -1.30 0.69 3.24
CA GLU A 165 -2.67 1.13 2.99
C GLU A 165 -2.78 2.64 2.71
N ALA A 166 -2.09 3.46 3.51
CA ALA A 166 -2.03 4.91 3.30
C ALA A 166 -1.41 5.25 1.94
N TRP A 167 -0.41 4.46 1.52
CA TRP A 167 0.15 4.55 0.18
C TRP A 167 -0.81 4.11 -0.90
N LYS A 168 -1.52 3.00 -0.75
CA LYS A 168 -2.55 2.58 -1.73
C LYS A 168 -3.61 3.67 -1.90
N LYS A 169 -3.97 4.39 -0.83
CA LYS A 169 -4.84 5.58 -0.86
C LYS A 169 -4.19 6.81 -1.50
N GLN A 170 -2.85 6.94 -1.47
CA GLN A 170 -2.13 8.00 -2.19
C GLN A 170 -1.90 7.65 -3.67
N GLN A 171 -1.52 6.41 -4.02
CA GLN A 171 -1.29 5.95 -5.39
C GLN A 171 -2.55 5.96 -6.27
N THR A 172 -3.74 5.95 -5.67
CA THR A 172 -4.99 6.16 -6.41
C THR A 172 -5.07 7.52 -7.12
N THR A 173 -4.13 8.46 -6.88
CA THR A 173 -4.15 9.81 -7.45
C THR A 173 -3.41 10.02 -8.77
N LYS A 174 -2.55 9.11 -9.28
CA LYS A 174 -2.00 9.27 -10.64
C LYS A 174 -1.54 7.96 -11.29
N ILE A 175 -2.42 7.37 -12.09
CA ILE A 175 -2.09 6.19 -12.91
C ILE A 175 -1.45 6.68 -14.21
N VAL A 176 -0.21 6.24 -14.48
CA VAL A 176 0.45 6.46 -15.76
C VAL A 176 0.10 5.31 -16.70
N TYR A 177 -0.68 5.60 -17.75
CA TYR A 177 -1.08 4.60 -18.73
C TYR A 177 0.05 4.33 -19.73
N PRO A 178 0.28 3.07 -20.13
CA PRO A 178 1.35 2.73 -21.08
C PRO A 178 0.99 3.06 -22.54
N TRP A 179 -0.23 3.56 -22.78
CA TRP A 179 -0.70 4.07 -24.06
C TRP A 179 -0.97 5.58 -23.95
N PRO A 180 -0.99 6.32 -25.08
CA PRO A 180 -1.32 7.73 -25.09
C PRO A 180 -2.71 7.98 -24.50
N THR A 181 -2.80 9.06 -23.74
CA THR A 181 -4.05 9.65 -23.26
C THR A 181 -4.16 11.06 -23.78
N LYS A 182 -5.39 11.62 -23.82
CA LYS A 182 -5.62 12.98 -24.30
C LYS A 182 -6.31 13.82 -23.24
N VAL A 183 -5.64 14.88 -22.79
CA VAL A 183 -6.22 15.88 -21.88
C VAL A 183 -7.14 16.80 -22.68
N LEU A 184 -8.33 17.05 -22.15
CA LEU A 184 -9.34 17.94 -22.71
C LEU A 184 -9.27 19.33 -22.06
N PRO A 185 -9.86 20.37 -22.69
CA PRO A 185 -9.81 21.74 -22.16
C PRO A 185 -10.43 21.91 -20.76
N ASP A 186 -11.35 21.02 -20.37
CA ASP A 186 -11.99 20.99 -19.05
C ASP A 186 -11.14 20.25 -17.99
N GLY A 187 -9.93 19.83 -18.34
CA GLY A 187 -9.03 19.08 -17.47
C GLY A 187 -9.29 17.57 -17.42
N SER A 188 -10.38 17.08 -18.02
CA SER A 188 -10.66 15.65 -18.08
C SER A 188 -9.74 14.93 -19.07
N VAL A 189 -9.55 13.62 -18.90
CA VAL A 189 -8.56 12.85 -19.69
C VAL A 189 -9.21 11.66 -20.39
N ILE A 190 -9.07 11.57 -21.71
CA ILE A 190 -9.46 10.40 -22.50
C ILE A 190 -8.42 9.29 -22.28
N ILE A 191 -8.86 8.16 -21.74
CA ILE A 191 -8.02 6.97 -21.48
C ILE A 191 -8.14 5.93 -22.60
N GLY A 192 -9.29 5.85 -23.27
CA GLY A 192 -9.52 4.86 -24.31
C GLY A 192 -10.89 5.02 -24.97
N VAL A 193 -11.04 4.42 -26.15
CA VAL A 193 -12.23 4.54 -27.01
C VAL A 193 -12.67 3.18 -27.50
N LYS A 194 -13.96 2.99 -27.73
CA LYS A 194 -14.49 1.90 -28.54
C LYS A 194 -15.55 2.37 -29.51
N ARG A 195 -15.77 1.60 -30.56
CA ARG A 195 -16.95 1.74 -31.42
C ARG A 195 -18.20 1.24 -30.69
N ASN A 196 -19.32 1.90 -30.94
CA ASN A 196 -20.65 1.55 -30.46
C ASN A 196 -21.59 1.58 -31.67
N GLY A 197 -21.81 0.42 -32.29
CA GLY A 197 -22.53 0.31 -33.57
C GLY A 197 -21.75 0.84 -34.76
N SER A 198 -22.46 1.17 -35.85
CA SER A 198 -21.89 1.59 -37.14
C SER A 198 -21.29 3.01 -37.12
N GLN A 199 -21.80 3.91 -36.28
CA GLN A 199 -21.39 5.33 -36.27
C GLN A 199 -21.07 5.90 -34.87
N GLY A 200 -21.43 5.21 -33.79
CA GLY A 200 -21.20 5.70 -32.43
C GLY A 200 -19.81 5.39 -31.90
N ARG A 201 -19.28 6.25 -31.03
CA ARG A 201 -18.10 5.97 -30.19
C ARG A 201 -18.46 6.16 -28.72
N GLN A 202 -17.93 5.26 -27.88
CA GLN A 202 -17.94 5.41 -26.42
C GLN A 202 -16.50 5.60 -25.95
N VAL A 203 -16.33 6.44 -24.94
CA VAL A 203 -15.04 6.95 -24.48
C VAL A 203 -14.95 6.74 -22.98
N CYS A 204 -13.85 6.15 -22.52
CA CYS A 204 -13.50 6.13 -21.11
C CYS A 204 -12.78 7.44 -20.78
N VAL A 205 -13.37 8.22 -19.88
CA VAL A 205 -12.86 9.53 -19.48
C VAL A 205 -12.59 9.55 -17.99
N GLU A 206 -11.41 10.02 -17.62
CA GLU A 206 -11.00 10.32 -16.25
C GLU A 206 -11.39 11.76 -15.89
N ILE A 207 -12.06 11.94 -14.76
CA ILE A 207 -12.54 13.24 -14.28
C ILE A 207 -12.16 13.37 -12.81
N GLU A 208 -11.62 14.52 -12.43
CA GLU A 208 -11.41 14.88 -11.03
C GLU A 208 -12.66 15.57 -10.49
N GLU A 209 -13.37 14.91 -9.56
CA GLU A 209 -14.58 15.43 -8.93
C GLU A 209 -14.34 15.47 -7.42
N ALA A 210 -14.48 16.65 -6.78
CA ALA A 210 -14.30 16.78 -5.31
C ALA A 210 -12.98 16.19 -4.77
N GLY A 211 -11.87 16.34 -5.51
CA GLY A 211 -10.54 15.85 -5.12
C GLY A 211 -10.33 14.35 -5.30
N ARG A 212 -11.23 13.64 -5.99
CA ARG A 212 -11.09 12.22 -6.34
C ARG A 212 -11.16 12.00 -7.85
N THR A 213 -10.42 11.01 -8.32
CA THR A 213 -10.38 10.66 -9.74
C THR A 213 -11.39 9.56 -10.06
N VAL A 214 -12.46 9.90 -10.78
CA VAL A 214 -13.50 8.95 -11.20
C VAL A 214 -13.41 8.72 -12.71
N ARG A 215 -13.57 7.47 -13.15
CA ARG A 215 -13.60 7.12 -14.58
C ARG A 215 -15.03 6.84 -15.01
N TYR A 216 -15.45 7.41 -16.13
CA TYR A 216 -16.79 7.24 -16.70
C TYR A 216 -16.72 6.71 -18.13
N LEU A 217 -17.72 5.92 -18.51
CA LEU A 217 -17.98 5.60 -19.92
C LEU A 217 -19.00 6.59 -20.49
N LYS A 218 -18.55 7.52 -21.33
CA LYS A 218 -19.41 8.55 -21.95
C LYS A 218 -19.53 8.36 -23.46
N PRO A 219 -20.68 8.70 -24.08
CA PRO A 219 -20.77 8.83 -25.53
C PRO A 219 -19.82 9.92 -26.03
N ALA A 220 -19.17 9.70 -27.18
CA ALA A 220 -18.17 10.63 -27.72
C ALA A 220 -18.71 12.05 -27.94
N TYR A 221 -19.99 12.20 -28.30
CA TYR A 221 -20.61 13.52 -28.48
C TYR A 221 -20.74 14.33 -27.18
N LYS A 222 -20.81 13.68 -26.01
CA LYS A 222 -20.81 14.36 -24.70
C LYS A 222 -19.42 14.79 -24.24
N VAL A 223 -18.37 14.27 -24.88
CA VAL A 223 -16.96 14.53 -24.55
C VAL A 223 -16.32 15.49 -25.56
N GLY A 224 -16.79 15.46 -26.81
CA GLY A 224 -16.30 16.29 -27.91
C GLY A 224 -15.82 15.43 -29.06
N LEU A 225 -16.64 15.28 -30.10
CA LEU A 225 -16.37 14.38 -31.24
C LEU A 225 -15.01 14.65 -31.88
N ARG A 226 -14.65 15.91 -32.10
CA ARG A 226 -13.37 16.29 -32.71
C ARG A 226 -12.17 15.78 -31.90
N ALA A 227 -12.17 15.97 -30.58
CA ALA A 227 -11.07 15.55 -29.72
C ALA A 227 -10.95 14.02 -29.67
N VAL A 228 -12.09 13.33 -29.62
CA VAL A 228 -12.16 11.85 -29.66
C VAL A 228 -11.67 11.31 -31.00
N ASP A 229 -12.02 11.98 -32.10
CA ASP A 229 -11.59 11.62 -33.44
C ASP A 229 -10.09 11.83 -33.64
N GLU A 230 -9.55 12.94 -33.13
CA GLU A 230 -8.11 13.19 -33.11
C GLU A 230 -7.38 12.11 -32.33
N TYR A 231 -7.86 11.76 -31.12
CA TYR A 231 -7.31 10.67 -30.31
C TYR A 231 -7.37 9.31 -31.04
N ALA A 232 -8.50 8.99 -31.69
CA ALA A 232 -8.68 7.74 -32.42
C ALA A 232 -7.94 7.69 -33.78
N LYS A 233 -7.44 8.84 -34.27
CA LYS A 233 -6.64 8.95 -35.50
C LYS A 233 -5.14 8.84 -35.26
N GLU A 234 -4.68 8.87 -34.00
CA GLU A 234 -3.31 8.51 -33.63
C GLU A 234 -3.09 7.01 -33.89
N GLN A 235 -2.76 6.71 -35.15
CA GLN A 235 -2.77 5.36 -35.71
C GLN A 235 -1.97 4.37 -34.84
N GLY A 236 -2.67 3.31 -34.41
CA GLY A 236 -2.09 2.15 -33.74
C GLY A 236 -1.61 2.35 -32.30
N LYS A 237 -1.76 3.55 -31.71
CA LYS A 237 -1.27 3.83 -30.36
C LYS A 237 -2.37 4.03 -29.32
N TYR A 238 -3.55 4.50 -29.73
CA TYR A 238 -4.65 4.74 -28.81
C TYR A 238 -5.19 3.43 -28.20
N LYS A 239 -5.77 3.50 -26.99
CA LYS A 239 -6.36 2.32 -26.37
C LYS A 239 -7.75 2.04 -26.93
N ASN A 240 -7.87 0.96 -27.70
CA ASN A 240 -9.15 0.43 -28.14
C ASN A 240 -9.75 -0.50 -27.06
N LEU A 241 -10.84 -0.07 -26.42
CA LEU A 241 -11.44 -0.79 -25.29
C LEU A 241 -12.17 -2.09 -25.71
N ALA A 242 -12.45 -2.27 -26.99
CA ALA A 242 -13.07 -3.50 -27.51
C ALA A 242 -12.04 -4.53 -27.98
N GLU A 243 -10.81 -4.09 -28.24
CA GLU A 243 -9.75 -4.94 -28.77
C GLU A 243 -9.22 -5.88 -27.70
N GLU A 244 -8.78 -7.05 -28.13
CA GLU A 244 -8.14 -8.06 -27.29
C GLU A 244 -8.99 -8.57 -26.11
N GLN A 245 -10.28 -8.20 -26.01
CA GLN A 245 -11.13 -8.65 -24.91
C GLN A 245 -11.41 -10.16 -24.93
N SER A 246 -11.30 -10.78 -26.10
CA SER A 246 -11.47 -12.22 -26.32
C SER A 246 -10.27 -13.07 -25.89
N LYS A 247 -9.07 -12.47 -25.72
CA LYS A 247 -7.87 -13.21 -25.30
C LYS A 247 -7.96 -13.69 -23.86
N TRP A 248 -8.78 -13.02 -23.05
CA TRP A 248 -8.91 -13.26 -21.62
C TRP A 248 -9.74 -14.49 -21.31
N SER A 249 -9.13 -15.43 -20.60
CA SER A 249 -9.75 -16.67 -20.14
C SER A 249 -9.38 -16.98 -18.69
N LYS A 250 -9.92 -18.07 -18.15
CA LYS A 250 -9.55 -18.61 -16.83
C LYS A 250 -8.06 -18.91 -16.69
N GLU A 251 -7.35 -19.14 -17.80
CA GLU A 251 -5.90 -19.42 -17.81
C GLU A 251 -5.09 -18.20 -17.38
N ASN A 252 -5.63 -16.99 -17.59
CA ASN A 252 -4.98 -15.74 -17.19
C ASN A 252 -5.23 -15.36 -15.74
N ARG A 253 -5.81 -16.25 -14.91
CA ARG A 253 -6.15 -15.95 -13.51
C ARG A 253 -4.94 -15.46 -12.72
N ASN A 254 -3.79 -16.07 -12.98
CA ASN A 254 -2.52 -15.78 -12.30
C ASN A 254 -1.72 -14.66 -12.98
N ASP A 255 -2.23 -14.06 -14.07
CA ASP A 255 -1.55 -12.95 -14.74
C ASP A 255 -1.92 -11.60 -14.11
N ILE A 256 -3.08 -11.52 -13.44
CA ILE A 256 -3.60 -10.28 -12.85
C ILE A 256 -3.18 -10.18 -11.38
N ALA A 257 -2.37 -9.17 -11.07
CA ALA A 257 -1.94 -8.86 -9.71
C ALA A 257 -3.00 -8.07 -8.93
N GLU A 258 -3.63 -7.08 -9.58
CA GLU A 258 -4.51 -6.13 -8.88
C GLU A 258 -5.56 -5.50 -9.81
N LEU A 259 -6.74 -5.21 -9.26
CA LEU A 259 -7.76 -4.35 -9.87
C LEU A 259 -7.56 -2.90 -9.39
N LEU A 260 -7.22 -1.99 -10.29
CA LEU A 260 -6.87 -0.61 -9.97
C LEU A 260 -8.09 0.32 -9.88
N TRP A 261 -8.99 0.26 -10.86
CA TRP A 261 -10.23 1.04 -10.87
C TRP A 261 -11.32 0.37 -11.69
N VAL A 262 -12.56 0.80 -11.45
CA VAL A 262 -13.75 0.41 -12.22
C VAL A 262 -14.45 1.66 -12.71
N THR A 263 -14.94 1.67 -13.96
CA THR A 263 -15.73 2.80 -14.46
C THR A 263 -17.05 2.91 -13.72
N SER A 264 -17.40 4.11 -13.29
CA SER A 264 -18.73 4.42 -12.76
C SER A 264 -19.77 4.37 -13.87
N SER A 265 -20.89 3.72 -13.56
CA SER A 265 -22.04 3.52 -14.44
C SER A 265 -23.14 4.57 -14.27
N VAL A 266 -22.93 5.60 -13.42
CA VAL A 266 -23.92 6.65 -13.19
C VAL A 266 -24.00 7.55 -14.43
N VAL A 267 -24.91 7.21 -15.34
CA VAL A 267 -25.40 8.10 -16.38
C VAL A 267 -26.75 8.60 -15.88
N LYS A 268 -26.89 9.90 -15.62
CA LYS A 268 -28.21 10.50 -15.36
C LYS A 268 -29.13 10.16 -16.56
N GLY A 269 -30.17 9.36 -16.35
CA GLY A 269 -31.12 8.91 -17.37
C GLY A 269 -31.65 7.49 -17.14
N ASP A 270 -32.55 7.06 -18.03
CA ASP A 270 -33.36 5.83 -17.92
C ASP A 270 -32.58 4.56 -17.52
N PRO A 271 -33.20 3.67 -16.71
CA PRO A 271 -32.58 2.43 -16.25
C PRO A 271 -32.17 1.54 -17.43
N PRO A 272 -30.90 1.07 -17.49
CA PRO A 272 -30.49 0.15 -18.53
C PRO A 272 -31.16 -1.22 -18.34
N LYS A 273 -31.69 -1.81 -19.43
CA LYS A 273 -32.33 -3.15 -19.42
C LYS A 273 -31.38 -4.30 -19.00
N ARG A 274 -30.08 -4.03 -18.88
CA ARG A 274 -29.01 -4.95 -18.49
C ARG A 274 -28.03 -4.20 -17.59
N ASP A 275 -27.23 -4.92 -16.81
CA ASP A 275 -26.14 -4.30 -16.04
C ASP A 275 -25.30 -3.40 -16.97
N PRO A 276 -25.06 -2.14 -16.60
CA PRO A 276 -24.28 -1.22 -17.41
C PRO A 276 -22.89 -1.78 -17.69
N VAL A 277 -22.42 -1.55 -18.91
CA VAL A 277 -21.08 -1.99 -19.33
C VAL A 277 -20.04 -1.25 -18.49
N ALA A 278 -19.31 -2.00 -17.67
CA ALA A 278 -18.20 -1.49 -16.88
C ALA A 278 -16.85 -1.98 -17.42
N TYR A 279 -15.88 -1.09 -17.38
CA TYR A 279 -14.48 -1.37 -17.67
C TYR A 279 -13.67 -1.35 -16.38
N CYS A 280 -12.71 -2.25 -16.30
CA CYS A 280 -11.90 -2.56 -15.13
C CYS A 280 -10.44 -2.43 -15.54
N CYS A 281 -9.70 -1.47 -14.97
CA CYS A 281 -8.26 -1.40 -15.20
C CYS A 281 -7.54 -2.28 -14.21
N VAL A 282 -6.66 -3.12 -14.73
CA VAL A 282 -5.91 -4.10 -13.94
C VAL A 282 -4.42 -3.89 -14.13
N ARG A 283 -3.68 -4.23 -13.08
CA ARG A 283 -2.23 -4.39 -13.12
C ARG A 283 -1.91 -5.87 -13.22
N LEU A 284 -1.10 -6.23 -14.21
CA LEU A 284 -0.59 -7.59 -14.37
C LEU A 284 0.65 -7.79 -13.49
N TYR A 285 0.99 -9.03 -13.14
CA TYR A 285 2.23 -9.33 -12.40
C TYR A 285 3.48 -8.94 -13.19
N SER A 286 3.40 -8.85 -14.52
CA SER A 286 4.45 -8.28 -15.37
C SER A 286 4.64 -6.76 -15.21
N GLY A 287 3.84 -6.10 -14.37
CA GLY A 287 3.83 -4.64 -14.17
C GLY A 287 3.03 -3.88 -15.24
N LYS A 288 2.60 -4.54 -16.32
CA LYS A 288 1.80 -3.92 -17.40
C LYS A 288 0.38 -3.61 -16.93
N LEU A 289 -0.21 -2.56 -17.49
CA LEU A 289 -1.62 -2.24 -17.32
C LEU A 289 -2.45 -2.74 -18.50
N ASP A 290 -3.66 -3.21 -18.21
CA ASP A 290 -4.67 -3.46 -19.24
C ASP A 290 -6.06 -3.01 -18.75
N ILE A 291 -7.01 -2.87 -19.68
CA ILE A 291 -8.41 -2.55 -19.37
C ILE A 291 -9.27 -3.71 -19.89
N LEU A 292 -9.96 -4.36 -18.98
CA LEU A 292 -10.87 -5.47 -19.26
C LEU A 292 -12.31 -4.99 -19.14
N THR A 293 -13.21 -5.57 -19.93
CA THR A 293 -14.64 -5.51 -19.62
C THR A 293 -14.91 -6.29 -18.32
N ARG A 294 -15.96 -5.92 -17.57
CA ARG A 294 -16.45 -6.72 -16.43
C ARG A 294 -16.58 -8.20 -16.80
N SER A 295 -17.15 -8.49 -17.96
CA SER A 295 -17.33 -9.88 -18.43
C SER A 295 -16.00 -10.60 -18.64
N SER A 296 -14.99 -9.95 -19.20
CA SER A 296 -13.65 -10.52 -19.32
C SER A 296 -13.01 -10.74 -17.94
N LEU A 297 -13.17 -9.81 -17.00
CA LEU A 297 -12.69 -9.99 -15.63
C LEU A 297 -13.37 -11.19 -14.93
N CYS A 298 -14.69 -11.35 -15.08
CA CYS A 298 -15.42 -12.50 -14.56
C CYS A 298 -14.96 -13.83 -15.21
N LYS A 299 -14.53 -13.83 -16.48
CA LYS A 299 -13.95 -15.02 -17.11
C LYS A 299 -12.61 -15.41 -16.48
N VAL A 300 -11.80 -14.43 -16.09
CA VAL A 300 -10.45 -14.63 -15.54
C VAL A 300 -10.51 -15.05 -14.07
N TRP A 301 -11.25 -14.32 -13.23
CA TRP A 301 -11.31 -14.56 -11.79
C TRP A 301 -12.49 -15.43 -11.33
N GLY A 302 -13.48 -15.65 -12.19
CA GLY A 302 -14.77 -16.19 -11.78
C GLY A 302 -15.71 -15.09 -11.28
N ASP A 303 -17.02 -15.32 -11.41
CA ASP A 303 -18.03 -14.28 -11.17
C ASP A 303 -18.03 -13.76 -9.72
N LYS A 304 -17.90 -14.67 -8.74
CA LYS A 304 -17.90 -14.32 -7.30
C LYS A 304 -16.69 -13.47 -6.92
N ASP A 305 -15.49 -13.89 -7.32
CA ASP A 305 -14.24 -13.22 -6.96
C ASP A 305 -14.14 -11.86 -7.67
N ALA A 306 -14.52 -11.80 -8.95
CA ALA A 306 -14.56 -10.56 -9.71
C ALA A 306 -15.54 -9.53 -9.10
N LYS A 307 -16.76 -9.95 -8.73
CA LYS A 307 -17.73 -9.07 -8.05
C LYS A 307 -17.21 -8.55 -6.71
N THR A 308 -16.56 -9.42 -5.93
CA THR A 308 -15.98 -9.05 -4.63
C THR A 308 -14.88 -8.00 -4.81
N ALA A 309 -13.98 -8.19 -5.79
CA ALA A 309 -12.93 -7.23 -6.11
C ALA A 309 -13.50 -5.89 -6.62
N ILE A 310 -14.49 -5.93 -7.52
CA ILE A 310 -15.19 -4.74 -8.03
C ILE A 310 -15.82 -3.97 -6.88
N LYS A 311 -16.56 -4.65 -5.98
CA LYS A 311 -17.20 -4.00 -4.84
C LYS A 311 -16.18 -3.28 -3.96
N LYS A 312 -15.08 -3.95 -3.61
CA LYS A 312 -13.99 -3.36 -2.81
C LYS A 312 -13.43 -2.08 -3.45
N VAL A 313 -13.24 -2.06 -4.77
CA VAL A 313 -12.74 -0.89 -5.50
C VAL A 313 -13.79 0.21 -5.59
N CYS A 314 -15.05 -0.13 -5.85
CA CYS A 314 -16.16 0.81 -5.87
C CYS A 314 -16.38 1.49 -4.50
N ASP A 315 -16.33 0.71 -3.41
CA ASP A 315 -16.44 1.22 -2.03
C ASP A 315 -15.28 2.17 -1.71
N ARG A 316 -14.04 1.78 -2.09
CA ARG A 316 -12.84 2.63 -1.94
C ARG A 316 -12.99 3.96 -2.67
N ASP A 317 -13.50 3.94 -3.90
CA ASP A 317 -13.65 5.12 -4.75
C ASP A 317 -14.97 5.89 -4.49
N GLN A 318 -15.81 5.38 -3.57
CA GLN A 318 -17.13 5.91 -3.24
C GLN A 318 -18.03 6.07 -4.49
N ILE A 319 -18.05 5.05 -5.34
CA ILE A 319 -18.91 4.96 -6.52
C ILE A 319 -19.84 3.76 -6.39
N LEU A 320 -21.01 3.82 -7.02
CA LEU A 320 -21.91 2.68 -7.08
C LEU A 320 -21.28 1.55 -7.90
N THR A 321 -21.48 0.31 -7.45
CA THR A 321 -21.11 -0.84 -8.27
C THR A 321 -21.98 -0.90 -9.53
N PRO A 322 -21.53 -1.62 -10.59
CA PRO A 322 -22.31 -1.71 -11.82
C PRO A 322 -23.74 -2.23 -11.62
N TRP A 323 -23.98 -3.13 -10.66
CA TRP A 323 -25.29 -3.71 -10.40
C TRP A 323 -26.16 -2.84 -9.46
N GLU A 324 -25.57 -2.11 -8.50
CA GLU A 324 -26.33 -1.16 -7.66
C GLU A 324 -26.76 0.08 -8.44
N ALA A 325 -25.94 0.54 -9.39
CA ALA A 325 -26.31 1.65 -10.28
C ALA A 325 -27.56 1.33 -11.12
N ARG A 326 -27.80 0.05 -11.42
CA ARG A 326 -29.03 -0.40 -12.06
C ARG A 326 -30.21 -0.28 -11.10
N GLU A 327 -30.09 -0.71 -9.85
CA GLU A 327 -31.17 -0.63 -8.86
C GLU A 327 -31.55 0.82 -8.54
N ALA A 328 -30.57 1.72 -8.39
CA ALA A 328 -30.80 3.15 -8.17
C ALA A 328 -31.57 3.83 -9.32
N SER A 329 -31.48 3.30 -10.55
CA SER A 329 -32.28 3.79 -11.69
C SER A 329 -33.72 3.29 -11.72
N TYR A 330 -34.10 2.32 -10.88
CA TYR A 330 -35.49 1.85 -10.70
C TYR A 330 -36.21 2.51 -9.50
N SER A 331 -35.50 3.25 -8.66
CA SER A 331 -36.03 3.87 -7.43
C SER A 331 -36.37 5.37 -7.57
N ASN A 332 -36.30 5.93 -8.79
CA ASN A 332 -36.67 7.32 -9.11
C ASN A 332 -37.91 7.40 -10.00
#